data_AF-A0A3S1FBW3-F1
#
_entry.id   AF-A0A3S1FBW3-F1
#
_cell.length_a   1.000
_cell.length_b   1.000
_cell.length_c   1.000
_cell.angle_alpha   90.00
_cell.angle_beta   90.00
_cell.angle_gamma   90.00
#
_symmetry.space_group_name_H-M   'P 1'
#
loop_
_entity.id
_entity.type
_entity.pdbx_description
1 polymer ?
#
loop_
_entity_poly.entity_id
_entity_poly.type
_entity_poly.pdbx_seq_one_letter_code
_entity_poly.pdbx_strand_id
1 'polypeptide(L)'
;AERRFRIYGVVAISVGLAFLAIMLITIVSKGYTAFWQTTVSLPISFDEKVIDPSGKRATDPSVLIKANYPRLAENALVAKLGISPDDKPMIQKLKGFLSEGARVQLRDIVAADPSVIGTTRNVNILAAANLDSAFKGQIDLSVEEARRKVSDQQITWMNKLKAEGAMAEHFNSGLFTYGASSRPETSGMGVAIIGSFYMMVIVLLLALPIGVAASIYLEEFAKKNRFTDLIEVNINNLAAVPSIVFGLLGLAVFINFLGMPRSAAFVGGLVL
;
A
#
# COMPACT_ATOMS: atom_id res chain seq x y z
N ALA A 1 -19.11 42.05 28.39
CA ALA A 1 -18.49 40.70 28.42
C ALA A 1 -18.76 39.93 27.13
N GLU A 2 -19.99 39.95 26.61
CA GLU A 2 -20.43 39.20 25.42
C GLU A 2 -19.60 39.42 24.14
N ARG A 3 -19.28 40.68 23.79
CA ARG A 3 -18.44 40.97 22.60
C ARG A 3 -17.07 40.31 22.67
N ARG A 4 -16.46 40.26 23.87
CA ARG A 4 -15.16 39.59 24.10
C ARG A 4 -15.30 38.07 23.98
N PHE A 5 -16.35 37.49 24.56
CA PHE A 5 -16.66 36.07 24.43
C PHE A 5 -16.88 35.64 22.96
N ARG A 6 -17.65 36.42 22.19
CA ARG A 6 -17.86 36.17 20.76
C ARG A 6 -16.56 36.26 19.96
N ILE A 7 -15.70 37.24 20.25
CA ILE A 7 -14.38 37.36 19.64
C ILE A 7 -13.51 36.14 19.98
N TYR A 8 -13.46 35.71 21.25
CA TYR A 8 -12.70 34.53 21.65
C TYR A 8 -13.23 33.25 20.98
N GLY A 9 -14.54 33.10 20.85
CA GLY A 9 -15.15 31.98 20.12
C GLY A 9 -14.77 31.98 18.64
N VAL A 10 -14.88 33.13 17.96
CA VAL A 10 -14.49 33.26 16.55
C VAL A 10 -12.99 33.00 16.36
N VAL A 11 -12.14 33.51 17.24
CA VAL A 11 -10.69 33.26 17.20
C VAL A 11 -10.40 31.77 17.40
N ALA A 12 -11.01 31.12 18.39
CA ALA A 12 -10.82 29.69 18.63
C ALA A 12 -11.22 28.83 17.43
N ILE A 13 -12.38 29.12 16.83
CA ILE A 13 -12.85 28.43 15.60
C ILE A 13 -11.89 28.70 14.44
N SER A 14 -11.46 29.95 14.25
CA SER A 14 -10.55 30.33 13.17
C SER A 14 -9.20 29.65 13.29
N VAL A 15 -8.65 29.57 14.51
CA VAL A 15 -7.41 28.83 14.80
C VAL A 15 -7.60 27.33 14.52
N GLY A 16 -8.71 26.74 14.94
CA GLY A 16 -9.04 25.34 14.64
C GLY A 16 -9.13 25.06 13.13
N LEU A 17 -9.80 25.93 12.39
CA LEU A 17 -9.90 25.84 10.93
C LEU A 17 -8.54 26.04 10.25
N ALA A 18 -7.70 26.95 10.75
CA ALA A 18 -6.35 27.15 10.23
C ALA A 18 -5.49 25.88 10.43
N PHE A 19 -5.53 25.25 11.61
CA PHE A 19 -4.83 23.98 11.84
C PHE A 19 -5.34 22.86 10.93
N LEU A 20 -6.65 22.74 10.76
CA LEU A 20 -7.24 21.77 9.84
C LEU A 20 -6.75 22.00 8.40
N ALA A 21 -6.77 23.25 7.94
CA ALA A 21 -6.29 23.62 6.61
C ALA A 21 -4.80 23.29 6.42
N ILE A 22 -3.95 23.62 7.41
CA ILE A 22 -2.53 23.27 7.40
C ILE A 22 -2.36 21.75 7.34
N MET A 23 -3.13 20.99 8.13
CA MET A 23 -3.07 19.53 8.10
C MET A 23 -3.45 18.96 6.73
N LEU A 24 -4.53 19.46 6.12
CA LEU A 24 -4.97 19.00 4.80
C LEU A 24 -3.95 19.35 3.71
N ILE A 25 -3.43 20.59 3.71
CA ILE A 25 -2.40 21.02 2.75
C ILE A 25 -1.14 20.17 2.90
N THR A 26 -0.69 19.91 4.14
CA THR A 26 0.51 19.09 4.38
C THR A 26 0.31 17.64 3.97
N ILE A 27 -0.87 17.05 4.20
CA ILE A 27 -1.20 15.70 3.73
C ILE A 27 -1.14 15.63 2.21
N VAL A 28 -1.81 16.56 1.50
CA VAL A 28 -1.88 16.53 0.04
C VAL A 28 -0.50 16.79 -0.58
N SER A 29 0.21 17.82 -0.10
CA SER A 29 1.53 18.19 -0.61
C SER A 29 2.63 17.15 -0.34
N LYS A 30 2.53 16.38 0.75
CA LYS A 30 3.47 15.27 1.01
C LYS A 30 3.02 13.96 0.39
N GLY A 31 1.72 13.79 0.15
CA GLY A 31 1.11 12.55 -0.35
C GLY A 31 1.11 12.42 -1.88
N TYR A 32 1.10 13.52 -2.64
CA TYR A 32 0.94 13.44 -4.11
C TYR A 32 2.05 12.62 -4.80
N THR A 33 3.25 12.57 -4.22
CA THR A 33 4.38 11.79 -4.73
C THR A 33 4.16 10.27 -4.69
N ALA A 34 3.17 9.78 -3.93
CA ALA A 34 2.81 8.37 -3.88
C ALA A 34 2.11 7.88 -5.16
N PHE A 35 1.50 8.79 -5.92
CA PHE A 35 0.87 8.50 -7.22
C PHE A 35 1.86 8.32 -8.35
N TRP A 36 3.14 8.63 -8.10
CA TRP A 36 4.22 8.48 -9.06
C TRP A 36 5.19 7.42 -8.54
N GLN A 37 5.85 6.70 -9.43
CA GLN A 37 6.87 5.71 -9.09
C GLN A 37 8.01 5.79 -10.11
N THR A 38 9.24 5.78 -9.61
CA THR A 38 10.43 5.76 -10.44
C THR A 38 10.70 4.33 -10.88
N THR A 39 10.82 4.12 -12.19
CA THR A 39 11.21 2.84 -12.76
C THR A 39 12.47 2.98 -13.60
N VAL A 40 13.17 1.87 -13.78
CA VAL A 40 14.32 1.73 -14.64
C VAL A 40 13.97 0.71 -15.74
N SER A 41 13.93 1.17 -16.98
CA SER A 41 13.74 0.35 -18.16
C SER A 41 15.04 -0.40 -18.47
N LEU A 42 15.04 -1.70 -18.25
CA LEU A 42 16.21 -2.56 -18.44
C LEU A 42 15.91 -3.69 -19.45
N PRO A 43 16.84 -3.98 -20.38
CA PRO A 43 16.79 -5.18 -21.19
C PRO A 43 17.17 -6.38 -20.33
N ILE A 44 16.18 -7.08 -19.77
CA ILE A 44 16.40 -8.24 -18.91
C ILE A 44 16.59 -9.47 -19.79
N SER A 45 17.79 -10.07 -19.74
CA SER A 45 18.03 -11.41 -20.29
C SER A 45 17.53 -12.46 -19.30
N PHE A 46 16.56 -13.28 -19.71
CA PHE A 46 16.03 -14.36 -18.88
C PHE A 46 16.89 -15.62 -19.02
N ASP A 47 18.12 -15.55 -18.54
CA ASP A 47 19.11 -16.62 -18.72
C ASP A 47 18.67 -17.93 -18.05
N GLU A 48 18.60 -19.01 -18.84
CA GLU A 48 18.21 -20.34 -18.35
C GLU A 48 19.14 -20.84 -17.24
N LYS A 49 20.45 -20.54 -17.31
CA LYS A 49 21.42 -20.91 -16.27
C LYS A 49 21.15 -20.28 -14.91
N VAL A 50 20.45 -19.15 -14.85
CA VAL A 50 20.11 -18.46 -13.59
C VAL A 50 18.75 -18.92 -13.07
N ILE A 51 17.82 -19.23 -13.99
CA ILE A 51 16.43 -19.59 -13.66
C ILE A 51 16.28 -21.09 -13.39
N ASP A 52 16.85 -21.94 -14.24
CA ASP A 52 16.83 -23.39 -14.12
C ASP A 52 18.22 -23.99 -14.43
N PRO A 53 19.17 -23.89 -13.48
CA PRO A 53 20.52 -24.41 -13.67
C PRO A 53 20.58 -25.93 -13.91
N SER A 54 19.53 -26.67 -13.53
CA SER A 54 19.47 -28.13 -13.59
C SER A 54 18.56 -28.66 -14.70
N GLY A 55 17.89 -27.80 -15.47
CA GLY A 55 16.96 -28.19 -16.52
C GLY A 55 15.73 -28.97 -16.01
N LYS A 56 15.36 -28.80 -14.73
CA LYS A 56 14.31 -29.61 -14.08
C LYS A 56 12.94 -28.93 -14.03
N ARG A 57 12.75 -27.77 -14.67
CA ARG A 57 11.46 -27.04 -14.67
C ARG A 57 10.27 -27.87 -15.15
N ALA A 58 10.50 -28.83 -16.05
CA ALA A 58 9.45 -29.70 -16.59
C ALA A 58 8.98 -30.78 -15.59
N THR A 59 9.84 -31.14 -14.62
CA THR A 59 9.56 -32.18 -13.62
C THR A 59 9.28 -31.60 -12.24
N ASP A 60 9.81 -30.42 -11.92
CA ASP A 60 9.56 -29.69 -10.67
C ASP A 60 9.31 -28.18 -10.94
N PRO A 61 8.04 -27.75 -10.96
CA PRO A 61 7.67 -26.34 -11.11
C PRO A 61 8.18 -25.44 -9.97
N SER A 62 8.60 -25.99 -8.82
CA SER A 62 9.11 -25.21 -7.69
C SER A 62 10.46 -24.53 -7.97
N VAL A 63 11.20 -25.01 -8.98
CA VAL A 63 12.46 -24.41 -9.44
C VAL A 63 12.23 -22.96 -9.88
N LEU A 64 11.15 -22.71 -10.61
CA LEU A 64 10.79 -21.38 -11.09
C LEU A 64 10.45 -20.42 -9.93
N ILE A 65 9.97 -20.93 -8.79
CA ILE A 65 9.64 -20.09 -7.63
C ILE A 65 10.92 -19.71 -6.86
N LYS A 66 11.92 -20.60 -6.81
CA LYS A 66 13.15 -20.44 -6.03
C LYS A 66 14.30 -19.76 -6.80
N ALA A 67 14.15 -19.57 -8.10
CA ALA A 67 15.14 -18.93 -8.96
C ALA A 67 15.56 -17.53 -8.46
N ASN A 68 16.82 -17.18 -8.69
CA ASN A 68 17.39 -15.90 -8.25
C ASN A 68 17.13 -14.79 -9.28
N TYR A 69 15.86 -14.40 -9.42
CA TYR A 69 15.44 -13.31 -10.31
C TYR A 69 16.12 -11.95 -10.09
N PRO A 70 16.41 -11.51 -8.84
CA PRO A 70 17.16 -10.27 -8.61
C PRO A 70 18.49 -10.22 -9.36
N ARG A 71 19.15 -11.36 -9.55
CA ARG A 71 20.42 -11.43 -10.29
C ARG A 71 20.26 -11.08 -11.76
N LEU A 72 19.11 -11.37 -12.37
CA LEU A 72 18.83 -10.98 -13.76
C LEU A 72 18.72 -9.46 -13.90
N ALA A 73 18.04 -8.82 -12.95
CA ALA A 73 17.92 -7.36 -12.89
C ALA A 73 19.26 -6.68 -12.61
N GLU A 74 20.05 -7.24 -11.68
CA GLU A 74 21.40 -6.76 -11.38
C GLU A 74 22.32 -6.86 -12.60
N ASN A 75 22.36 -8.02 -13.28
CA ASN A 75 23.16 -8.22 -14.48
C ASN A 75 22.79 -7.23 -15.59
N ALA A 76 21.50 -6.99 -15.81
CA ALA A 76 21.03 -6.03 -16.80
C ALA A 76 21.40 -4.58 -16.44
N LEU A 77 21.34 -4.22 -15.16
CA LEU A 77 21.76 -2.90 -14.68
C LEU A 77 23.27 -2.70 -14.82
N VAL A 78 24.07 -3.70 -14.46
CA VAL A 78 25.54 -3.71 -14.62
C VAL A 78 25.91 -3.51 -16.09
N ALA A 79 25.27 -4.26 -16.99
CA ALA A 79 25.48 -4.13 -18.43
C ALA A 79 25.06 -2.74 -18.95
N LYS A 80 23.90 -2.23 -18.52
CA LYS A 80 23.39 -0.90 -18.93
C LYS A 80 24.30 0.24 -18.45
N LEU A 81 24.87 0.13 -17.25
CA LEU A 81 25.76 1.15 -16.69
C LEU A 81 27.20 1.06 -17.24
N GLY A 82 27.55 -0.05 -17.91
CA GLY A 82 28.89 -0.30 -18.43
C GLY A 82 29.89 -0.71 -17.35
N ILE A 83 29.42 -1.34 -16.28
CA ILE A 83 30.26 -1.82 -15.17
C ILE A 83 30.82 -3.20 -15.53
N SER A 84 32.10 -3.44 -15.26
CA SER A 84 32.70 -4.76 -15.48
C SER A 84 32.09 -5.80 -14.52
N PRO A 85 31.67 -6.99 -15.00
CA PRO A 85 31.15 -8.06 -14.14
C PRO A 85 32.11 -8.52 -13.02
N ASP A 86 33.42 -8.29 -13.18
CA ASP A 86 34.44 -8.68 -12.22
C ASP A 86 34.67 -7.62 -11.12
N ASP A 87 34.14 -6.40 -11.29
CA ASP A 87 34.29 -5.30 -10.33
C ASP A 87 33.26 -5.41 -9.18
N LYS A 88 33.50 -6.41 -8.32
CA LYS A 88 32.65 -6.68 -7.14
C LYS A 88 32.43 -5.45 -6.25
N PRO A 89 33.46 -4.63 -5.93
CA PRO A 89 33.25 -3.41 -5.14
C PRO A 89 32.24 -2.45 -5.77
N MET A 90 32.28 -2.27 -7.09
CA MET A 90 31.35 -1.39 -7.79
C MET A 90 29.93 -1.97 -7.83
N ILE A 91 29.80 -3.29 -8.05
CA ILE A 91 28.51 -3.98 -8.03
C ILE A 91 27.85 -3.87 -6.64
N GLN A 92 28.62 -3.96 -5.55
CA GLN A 92 28.08 -3.80 -4.19
C GLN A 92 27.43 -2.44 -3.96
N LYS A 93 27.90 -1.37 -4.63
CA LYS A 93 27.30 -0.03 -4.56
C LYS A 93 25.94 0.06 -5.26
N LEU A 94 25.59 -0.90 -6.13
CA LEU A 94 24.25 -1.00 -6.75
C LEU A 94 23.20 -1.57 -5.79
N LYS A 95 23.61 -2.09 -4.62
CA LYS A 95 22.66 -2.58 -3.63
C LYS A 95 21.68 -1.47 -3.22
N GLY A 96 20.39 -1.77 -3.30
CA GLY A 96 19.34 -0.78 -3.04
C GLY A 96 19.17 0.26 -4.16
N PHE A 97 19.65 -0.02 -5.38
CA PHE A 97 19.31 0.77 -6.56
C PHE A 97 17.96 0.36 -7.14
N LEU A 98 17.75 -0.94 -7.35
CA LEU A 98 16.47 -1.52 -7.77
C LEU A 98 15.70 -2.07 -6.58
N SER A 99 14.38 -2.12 -6.70
CA SER A 99 13.50 -2.71 -5.70
C SER A 99 13.74 -4.21 -5.58
N GLU A 100 13.73 -4.71 -4.34
CA GLU A 100 13.64 -6.14 -4.05
C GLU A 100 12.35 -6.78 -4.61
N GLY A 101 11.35 -5.95 -4.96
CA GLY A 101 10.14 -6.36 -5.67
C GLY A 101 10.38 -6.91 -7.07
N ALA A 102 11.54 -6.63 -7.67
CA ALA A 102 11.95 -7.21 -8.94
C ALA A 102 11.90 -8.74 -8.93
N ARG A 103 12.15 -9.38 -7.76
CA ARG A 103 12.02 -10.83 -7.62
C ARG A 103 10.63 -11.32 -7.99
N VAL A 104 9.61 -10.70 -7.41
CA VAL A 104 8.21 -11.09 -7.62
C VAL A 104 7.78 -10.74 -9.04
N GLN A 105 8.11 -9.52 -9.50
CA GLN A 105 7.75 -9.06 -10.84
C GLN A 105 8.32 -9.96 -11.95
N LEU A 106 9.61 -10.28 -11.91
CA LEU A 106 10.25 -11.12 -12.92
C LEU A 106 9.80 -12.57 -12.83
N ARG A 107 9.60 -13.09 -11.62
CA ARG A 107 9.03 -14.44 -11.42
C ARG A 107 7.65 -14.54 -12.03
N ASP A 108 6.79 -13.56 -11.80
CA ASP A 108 5.41 -13.61 -12.28
C ASP A 108 5.34 -13.50 -13.81
N ILE A 109 6.28 -12.79 -14.45
CA ILE A 109 6.46 -12.80 -15.92
C ILE A 109 6.83 -14.21 -16.42
N VAL A 110 7.80 -14.87 -15.79
CA VAL A 110 8.23 -16.23 -16.18
C VAL A 110 7.16 -17.28 -15.89
N ALA A 111 6.44 -17.14 -14.77
CA ALA A 111 5.37 -18.06 -14.39
C ALA A 111 4.16 -17.93 -15.31
N ALA A 112 3.84 -16.72 -15.78
CA ALA A 112 2.76 -16.49 -16.74
C ALA A 112 3.12 -16.97 -18.15
N ASP A 113 4.38 -16.78 -18.57
CA ASP A 113 4.89 -17.19 -19.88
C ASP A 113 6.29 -17.81 -19.77
N PRO A 114 6.40 -19.14 -19.59
CA PRO A 114 7.70 -19.81 -19.50
C PRO A 114 8.56 -19.71 -20.76
N SER A 115 7.98 -19.33 -21.91
CA SER A 115 8.73 -19.17 -23.17
C SER A 115 9.68 -17.97 -23.17
N VAL A 116 9.55 -17.06 -22.19
CA VAL A 116 10.47 -15.93 -22.04
C VAL A 116 11.89 -16.36 -21.69
N ILE A 117 12.06 -17.55 -21.12
CA ILE A 117 13.37 -18.07 -20.71
C ILE A 117 14.25 -18.26 -21.95
N GLY A 118 15.43 -17.65 -21.94
CA GLY A 118 16.36 -17.59 -23.07
C GLY A 118 16.18 -16.36 -23.97
N THR A 119 15.18 -15.51 -23.71
CA THR A 119 14.95 -14.27 -24.45
C THR A 119 15.34 -13.03 -23.64
N THR A 120 15.59 -11.92 -24.33
CA THR A 120 15.74 -10.61 -23.70
C THR A 120 14.46 -9.80 -23.89
N ARG A 121 13.88 -9.31 -22.80
CA ARG A 121 12.71 -8.41 -22.85
C ARG A 121 13.01 -7.12 -22.08
N ASN A 122 12.53 -6.00 -22.60
CA ASN A 122 12.57 -4.74 -21.87
C ASN A 122 11.51 -4.75 -20.77
N VAL A 123 11.94 -4.59 -19.52
CA VAL A 123 11.08 -4.60 -18.34
C VAL A 123 11.35 -3.33 -17.53
N ASN A 124 10.28 -2.67 -17.10
CA ASN A 124 10.36 -1.54 -16.18
C ASN A 124 10.42 -2.07 -14.75
N ILE A 125 11.61 -2.01 -14.16
CA ILE A 125 11.85 -2.44 -12.78
C ILE A 125 11.73 -1.24 -11.86
N LEU A 126 11.01 -1.38 -10.75
CA LEU A 126 10.89 -0.33 -9.75
C LEU A 126 12.26 0.02 -9.15
N ALA A 127 12.54 1.31 -8.98
CA ALA A 127 13.66 1.77 -8.17
C ALA A 127 13.39 1.48 -6.69
N ALA A 128 14.43 1.26 -5.89
CA ALA A 128 14.26 1.09 -4.45
C ALA A 128 13.76 2.36 -3.78
N ALA A 129 13.08 2.26 -2.63
CA ALA A 129 12.46 3.39 -1.94
C ALA A 129 13.35 4.64 -1.76
N ASN A 130 14.62 4.46 -1.37
CA ASN A 130 15.54 5.60 -1.18
C ASN A 130 15.88 6.27 -2.52
N LEU A 131 16.09 5.49 -3.57
CA LEU A 131 16.42 6.02 -4.89
C LEU A 131 15.21 6.68 -5.54
N ASP A 132 14.02 6.08 -5.40
CA ASP A 132 12.75 6.68 -5.81
C ASP A 132 12.51 8.03 -5.12
N SER A 133 12.73 8.09 -3.80
CA SER A 133 12.63 9.34 -3.02
C SER A 133 13.63 10.40 -3.48
N ALA A 134 14.87 9.99 -3.81
CA ALA A 134 15.89 10.89 -4.35
C ALA A 134 15.54 11.41 -5.74
N PHE A 135 15.04 10.54 -6.63
CA PHE A 135 14.64 10.93 -7.99
C PHE A 135 13.50 11.95 -7.98
N LYS A 136 12.54 11.77 -7.06
CA LYS A 136 11.40 12.67 -6.82
C LYS A 136 11.75 13.95 -6.06
N GLY A 137 13.00 14.15 -5.66
CA GLY A 137 13.45 15.33 -4.93
C GLY A 137 13.03 15.40 -3.46
N GLN A 138 12.66 14.27 -2.85
CA GLN A 138 12.32 14.20 -1.41
C GLN A 138 13.55 14.09 -0.51
N ILE A 139 14.70 13.71 -1.07
CA ILE A 139 15.99 13.67 -0.39
C ILE A 139 16.80 14.87 -0.87
N ASP A 140 17.27 15.70 0.07
CA ASP A 140 18.22 16.76 -0.24
C ASP A 140 19.54 16.13 -0.68
N LEU A 141 19.95 16.40 -1.92
CA LEU A 141 21.18 15.87 -2.52
C LEU A 141 22.38 16.80 -2.32
N SER A 142 22.18 18.00 -1.75
CA SER A 142 23.25 18.96 -1.48
C SER A 142 24.03 18.66 -0.21
N VAL A 143 23.48 17.81 0.66
CA VAL A 143 24.13 17.39 1.90
C VAL A 143 25.14 16.27 1.65
N GLU A 144 26.16 16.21 2.52
CA GLU A 144 27.19 15.17 2.52
C GLU A 144 26.60 13.76 2.50
N GLU A 145 27.28 12.83 1.82
CA GLU A 145 26.86 11.43 1.64
C GLU A 145 26.49 10.74 2.96
N ALA A 146 27.26 10.96 4.02
CA ALA A 146 27.01 10.35 5.33
C ALA A 146 25.68 10.77 5.99
N ARG A 147 25.07 11.87 5.54
CA ARG A 147 23.80 12.41 6.07
C ARG A 147 22.57 12.04 5.24
N ARG A 148 22.74 11.27 4.16
CA ARG A 148 21.66 10.85 3.27
C ARG A 148 21.62 9.33 3.07
N LYS A 149 20.50 8.83 2.57
CA LYS A 149 20.23 7.38 2.41
C LYS A 149 20.65 6.81 1.05
N VAL A 150 21.24 7.63 0.19
CA VAL A 150 21.69 7.29 -1.16
C VAL A 150 23.18 7.66 -1.22
N SER A 151 23.98 6.96 -2.01
CA SER A 151 25.41 7.27 -2.20
C SER A 151 25.67 8.29 -3.31
N ASP A 152 26.85 8.89 -3.39
CA ASP A 152 27.24 9.79 -4.50
C ASP A 152 27.30 9.02 -5.82
N GLN A 153 27.78 7.78 -5.76
CA GLN A 153 27.86 6.91 -6.93
C GLN A 153 26.46 6.56 -7.47
N GLN A 154 25.49 6.27 -6.58
CA GLN A 154 24.12 6.01 -6.98
C GLN A 154 23.46 7.23 -7.62
N ILE A 155 23.72 8.46 -7.12
CA ILE A 155 23.25 9.68 -7.77
C ILE A 155 23.84 9.81 -9.18
N THR A 156 25.13 9.53 -9.33
CA THR A 156 25.82 9.61 -10.62
C THR A 156 25.17 8.68 -11.65
N TRP A 157 24.89 7.42 -11.27
CA TRP A 157 24.19 6.47 -12.12
C TRP A 157 22.73 6.84 -12.38
N MET A 158 22.03 7.35 -11.37
CA MET A 158 20.66 7.85 -11.49
C MET A 158 20.58 8.98 -12.54
N ASN A 159 21.48 9.97 -12.46
CA ASN A 159 21.53 11.08 -13.40
C ASN A 159 21.90 10.62 -14.81
N LYS A 160 22.82 9.66 -14.94
CA LYS A 160 23.16 9.03 -16.22
C LYS A 160 21.93 8.34 -16.85
N LEU A 161 21.24 7.48 -16.09
CA LEU A 161 20.06 6.77 -16.58
C LEU A 161 18.88 7.71 -16.87
N LYS A 162 18.75 8.80 -16.11
CA LYS A 162 17.79 9.87 -16.37
C LYS A 162 18.07 10.56 -17.70
N ALA A 163 19.33 10.92 -17.95
CA ALA A 163 19.74 11.57 -19.20
C ALA A 163 19.56 10.66 -20.43
N GLU A 164 19.74 9.35 -20.26
CA GLU A 164 19.50 8.34 -21.30
C GLU A 164 18.01 8.01 -21.51
N GLY A 165 17.11 8.55 -20.68
CA GLY A 165 15.68 8.21 -20.70
C GLY A 165 15.36 6.78 -20.22
N ALA A 166 16.34 6.08 -19.65
CA ALA A 166 16.18 4.73 -19.11
C ALA A 166 15.54 4.72 -17.72
N MET A 167 15.55 5.86 -16.99
CA MET A 167 14.88 6.01 -15.71
C MET A 167 13.85 7.14 -15.78
N ALA A 168 12.60 6.82 -15.44
CA ALA A 168 11.47 7.74 -15.54
C ALA A 168 10.42 7.48 -14.45
N GLU A 169 9.62 8.51 -14.18
CA GLU A 169 8.43 8.42 -13.33
C GLU A 169 7.24 7.94 -14.15
N HIS A 170 6.49 6.99 -13.59
CA HIS A 170 5.23 6.51 -14.13
C HIS A 170 4.13 6.61 -13.08
N PHE A 171 2.88 6.64 -13.54
CA PHE A 171 1.74 6.59 -12.65
C PHE A 171 1.70 5.26 -11.90
N ASN A 172 1.63 5.34 -10.58
CA ASN A 172 1.60 4.21 -9.67
C ASN A 172 0.19 3.60 -9.59
N SER A 173 -0.17 2.78 -10.57
CA SER A 173 -1.40 1.97 -10.48
C SER A 173 -1.34 0.96 -9.33
N GLY A 174 -0.12 0.56 -8.93
CA GLY A 174 0.14 -0.31 -7.78
C GLY A 174 -0.41 0.24 -6.47
N LEU A 175 -0.54 1.56 -6.31
CA LEU A 175 -1.14 2.19 -5.14
C LEU A 175 -2.55 1.66 -4.85
N PHE A 176 -3.30 1.34 -5.89
CA PHE A 176 -4.70 0.88 -5.78
C PHE A 176 -4.86 -0.64 -5.89
N THR A 177 -3.85 -1.36 -6.39
CA THR A 177 -3.95 -2.80 -6.63
C THR A 177 -3.09 -3.62 -5.67
N TYR A 178 -1.95 -3.10 -5.23
CA TYR A 178 -1.07 -3.79 -4.30
C TYR A 178 -1.61 -3.74 -2.88
N GLY A 179 -1.26 -4.77 -2.10
CA GLY A 179 -1.53 -4.82 -0.66
C GLY A 179 -0.42 -4.15 0.16
N ALA A 180 -0.56 -4.24 1.48
CA ALA A 180 0.47 -3.77 2.40
C ALA A 180 1.78 -4.53 2.19
N SER A 181 2.89 -3.79 2.09
CA SER A 181 4.24 -4.33 1.93
C SER A 181 5.20 -3.65 2.89
N SER A 182 6.22 -4.37 3.36
CA SER A 182 7.33 -3.78 4.12
C SER A 182 8.25 -2.91 3.26
N ARG A 183 8.06 -2.94 1.93
CA ARG A 183 8.81 -2.18 0.93
C ARG A 183 7.94 -1.05 0.40
N PRO A 184 8.21 0.22 0.73
CA PRO A 184 7.36 1.36 0.38
C PRO A 184 7.03 1.45 -1.11
N GLU A 185 8.00 1.15 -1.98
CA GLU A 185 7.85 1.22 -3.43
C GLU A 185 6.93 0.14 -4.02
N THR A 186 6.55 -0.87 -3.24
CA THR A 186 5.58 -1.92 -3.65
C THR A 186 4.35 -1.98 -2.75
N SER A 187 4.22 -1.03 -1.82
CA SER A 187 3.08 -0.97 -0.91
C SER A 187 1.90 -0.26 -1.58
N GLY A 188 0.71 -0.78 -1.37
CA GLY A 188 -0.54 -0.20 -1.86
C GLY A 188 -1.67 -0.31 -0.85
N MET A 189 -2.79 0.33 -1.19
CA MET A 189 -4.02 0.38 -0.41
C MET A 189 -5.12 -0.53 -0.97
N GLY A 190 -4.85 -1.33 -2.00
CA GLY A 190 -5.87 -2.10 -2.71
C GLY A 190 -6.64 -3.06 -1.80
N VAL A 191 -5.93 -3.81 -0.97
CA VAL A 191 -6.55 -4.73 0.02
C VAL A 191 -7.42 -3.96 1.03
N ALA A 192 -6.97 -2.78 1.47
CA ALA A 192 -7.71 -1.96 2.43
C ALA A 192 -8.98 -1.35 1.81
N ILE A 193 -8.90 -0.89 0.55
CA ILE A 193 -10.04 -0.38 -0.21
C ILE A 193 -11.09 -1.47 -0.40
N ILE A 194 -10.67 -2.65 -0.85
CA ILE A 194 -11.56 -3.81 -1.05
C ILE A 194 -12.19 -4.25 0.27
N GLY A 195 -11.39 -4.36 1.35
CA GLY A 195 -11.90 -4.71 2.67
C GLY A 195 -12.94 -3.72 3.20
N SER A 196 -12.67 -2.42 3.06
CA SER A 196 -13.59 -1.36 3.47
C SER A 196 -14.88 -1.37 2.64
N PHE A 197 -14.76 -1.60 1.33
CA PHE A 197 -15.92 -1.73 0.45
C PHE A 197 -16.82 -2.88 0.87
N TYR A 198 -16.26 -4.07 1.09
CA TYR A 198 -17.04 -5.22 1.56
C TYR A 198 -17.69 -4.95 2.91
N MET A 199 -16.98 -4.35 3.86
CA MET A 199 -17.55 -3.95 5.16
C MET A 199 -18.78 -3.05 4.97
N MET A 200 -18.67 -2.00 4.15
CA MET A 200 -19.79 -1.08 3.90
C MET A 200 -20.97 -1.77 3.22
N VAL A 201 -20.72 -2.70 2.29
CA VAL A 201 -21.78 -3.48 1.65
C VAL A 201 -22.51 -4.35 2.67
N ILE A 202 -21.78 -5.02 3.56
CA ILE A 202 -22.39 -5.86 4.60
C ILE A 202 -23.24 -5.02 5.56
N VAL A 203 -22.70 -3.89 6.03
CA VAL A 203 -23.44 -2.95 6.88
C VAL A 203 -24.71 -2.50 6.17
N LEU A 204 -24.63 -2.10 4.90
CA LEU A 204 -25.79 -1.65 4.13
C LEU A 204 -26.82 -2.76 3.93
N LEU A 205 -26.40 -4.00 3.67
CA LEU A 205 -27.33 -5.12 3.46
C LEU A 205 -27.99 -5.62 4.75
N LEU A 206 -27.35 -5.44 5.91
CA LEU A 206 -27.87 -5.93 7.19
C LEU A 206 -28.52 -4.80 8.00
N ALA A 207 -27.76 -3.76 8.31
CA ALA A 207 -28.20 -2.69 9.20
C ALA A 207 -29.35 -1.88 8.60
N LEU A 208 -29.34 -1.61 7.30
CA LEU A 208 -30.38 -0.80 6.67
C LEU A 208 -31.74 -1.53 6.66
N PRO A 209 -31.88 -2.77 6.13
CA PRO A 209 -33.17 -3.46 6.15
C PRO A 209 -33.66 -3.74 7.57
N ILE A 210 -32.78 -4.18 8.48
CA ILE A 210 -33.15 -4.50 9.86
C ILE A 210 -33.55 -3.23 10.62
N GLY A 211 -32.77 -2.16 10.50
CA GLY A 211 -33.05 -0.87 11.15
C GLY A 211 -34.34 -0.24 10.65
N VAL A 212 -34.55 -0.22 9.32
CA VAL A 212 -35.79 0.30 8.72
C VAL A 212 -36.98 -0.56 9.14
N ALA A 213 -36.91 -1.89 9.02
CA ALA A 213 -38.00 -2.77 9.42
C ALA A 213 -38.34 -2.65 10.92
N ALA A 214 -37.32 -2.56 11.79
CA ALA A 214 -37.51 -2.36 13.22
C ALA A 214 -38.16 -1.02 13.54
N SER A 215 -37.73 0.07 12.87
CA SER A 215 -38.32 1.40 13.06
C SER A 215 -39.78 1.45 12.62
N ILE A 216 -40.12 0.89 11.46
CA ILE A 216 -41.49 0.83 10.95
C ILE A 216 -42.36 -0.02 11.89
N TYR A 217 -41.85 -1.17 12.35
CA TYR A 217 -42.60 -2.03 13.26
C TYR A 217 -42.90 -1.34 14.58
N LEU A 218 -41.90 -0.68 15.18
CA LEU A 218 -42.07 -0.01 16.48
C LEU A 218 -42.99 1.22 16.40
N GLU A 219 -42.90 2.01 15.33
CA GLU A 219 -43.70 3.23 15.20
C GLU A 219 -45.13 2.96 14.74
N GLU A 220 -45.34 2.04 13.78
CA GLU A 220 -46.65 1.86 13.12
C GLU A 220 -47.43 0.66 13.68
N PHE A 221 -46.76 -0.43 14.04
CA PHE A 221 -47.42 -1.70 14.33
C PHE A 221 -47.37 -2.12 15.80
N ALA A 222 -46.37 -1.67 16.55
CA ALA A 222 -46.18 -2.09 17.92
C ALA A 222 -47.19 -1.42 18.86
N LYS A 223 -47.97 -2.25 19.56
CA LYS A 223 -48.88 -1.77 20.60
C LYS A 223 -48.07 -1.26 21.80
N LYS A 224 -48.45 -0.09 22.34
CA LYS A 224 -47.85 0.45 23.57
C LYS A 224 -48.13 -0.48 24.74
N ASN A 225 -47.10 -1.20 25.18
CA ASN A 225 -47.14 -2.11 26.32
C ASN A 225 -45.76 -2.13 26.99
N ARG A 226 -45.68 -2.71 28.18
CA ARG A 226 -44.43 -2.75 28.96
C ARG A 226 -43.25 -3.42 28.25
N PHE A 227 -43.52 -4.27 27.25
CA PHE A 227 -42.49 -4.93 26.46
C PHE A 227 -41.94 -3.99 25.37
N THR A 228 -42.80 -3.29 24.64
CA THR A 228 -42.42 -2.23 23.70
C THR A 228 -41.65 -1.11 24.42
N ASP A 229 -42.11 -0.68 25.59
CA ASP A 229 -41.42 0.33 26.42
C ASP A 229 -40.01 -0.14 26.82
N LEU A 230 -39.85 -1.43 27.16
CA LEU A 230 -38.55 -2.01 27.49
C LEU A 230 -37.61 -2.00 26.27
N ILE A 231 -38.12 -2.33 25.07
CA ILE A 231 -37.34 -2.30 23.83
C ILE A 231 -36.88 -0.86 23.53
N GLU A 232 -37.79 0.12 23.59
CA GLU A 232 -37.47 1.53 23.31
C GLU A 232 -36.40 2.07 24.28
N VAL A 233 -36.51 1.77 25.57
CA VAL A 233 -35.49 2.18 26.56
C VAL A 233 -34.13 1.55 26.25
N ASN A 234 -34.09 0.27 25.87
CA ASN A 234 -32.83 -0.39 25.50
C ASN A 234 -32.23 0.20 24.21
N ILE A 235 -33.04 0.50 23.20
CA ILE A 235 -32.57 1.14 21.96
C ILE A 235 -31.96 2.52 22.28
N ASN A 236 -32.64 3.34 23.08
CA ASN A 236 -32.14 4.66 23.48
C ASN A 236 -30.84 4.55 24.31
N ASN A 237 -30.77 3.59 25.23
CA ASN A 237 -29.55 3.35 25.99
C ASN A 237 -28.39 2.87 25.10
N LEU A 238 -28.65 1.98 24.15
CA LEU A 238 -27.65 1.51 23.18
C LEU A 238 -27.16 2.65 22.29
N ALA A 239 -28.04 3.55 21.84
CA ALA A 239 -27.66 4.70 21.02
C ALA A 239 -26.75 5.71 21.78
N ALA A 240 -26.81 5.73 23.11
CA ALA A 240 -26.00 6.60 23.95
C ALA A 240 -24.61 6.03 24.28
N VAL A 241 -24.37 4.74 24.05
CA VAL A 241 -23.09 4.10 24.36
C VAL A 241 -22.04 4.49 23.31
N PRO A 242 -20.80 4.84 23.72
CA PRO A 242 -19.72 5.17 22.78
C PRO A 242 -19.41 4.00 21.82
N SER A 243 -19.21 4.32 20.53
CA SER A 243 -18.97 3.32 19.47
C SER A 243 -17.75 2.42 19.72
N ILE A 244 -16.74 2.90 20.44
CA ILE A 244 -15.56 2.10 20.83
C ILE A 244 -15.95 0.88 21.67
N VAL A 245 -16.95 1.02 22.55
CA VAL A 245 -17.40 -0.08 23.42
C VAL A 245 -18.06 -1.17 22.59
N PHE A 246 -18.93 -0.81 21.65
CA PHE A 246 -19.54 -1.76 20.71
C PHE A 246 -18.50 -2.41 19.80
N GLY A 247 -17.52 -1.66 19.32
CA GLY A 247 -16.41 -2.18 18.53
C GLY A 247 -15.65 -3.30 19.24
N LEU A 248 -15.23 -3.04 20.47
CA LEU A 248 -14.47 -4.02 21.27
C LEU A 248 -15.34 -5.22 21.71
N LEU A 249 -16.59 -4.98 22.14
CA LEU A 249 -17.50 -6.04 22.57
C LEU A 249 -17.91 -6.94 21.40
N GLY A 250 -18.25 -6.34 20.26
CA GLY A 250 -18.57 -7.06 19.03
C GLY A 250 -17.41 -7.94 18.56
N LEU A 251 -16.18 -7.39 18.53
CA LEU A 251 -14.99 -8.18 18.23
C LEU A 251 -14.81 -9.35 19.22
N ALA A 252 -15.04 -9.15 20.51
CA ALA A 252 -14.94 -10.21 21.51
C ALA A 252 -15.97 -11.32 21.28
N VAL A 253 -17.23 -10.97 21.00
CA VAL A 253 -18.29 -11.96 20.72
C VAL A 253 -17.99 -12.72 19.43
N PHE A 254 -17.68 -12.02 18.35
CA PHE A 254 -17.52 -12.66 17.04
C PHE A 254 -16.21 -13.45 16.90
N ILE A 255 -15.10 -12.94 17.44
CA ILE A 255 -13.79 -13.58 17.31
C ILE A 255 -13.53 -14.55 18.46
N ASN A 256 -13.69 -14.09 19.72
CA ASN A 256 -13.29 -14.92 20.88
C ASN A 256 -14.36 -15.97 21.23
N PHE A 257 -15.65 -15.63 21.12
CA PHE A 257 -16.73 -16.55 21.48
C PHE A 257 -17.19 -17.41 20.29
N LEU A 258 -17.45 -16.80 19.14
CA LEU A 258 -17.92 -17.52 17.93
C LEU A 258 -16.77 -18.08 17.06
N GLY A 259 -15.51 -17.80 17.40
CA GLY A 259 -14.34 -18.37 16.73
C GLY A 259 -14.12 -17.89 15.30
N MET A 260 -14.72 -16.76 14.89
CA MET A 260 -14.55 -16.26 13.54
C MET A 260 -13.12 -15.77 13.27
N PRO A 261 -12.65 -15.88 12.01
CA PRO A 261 -11.31 -15.48 11.64
C PRO A 261 -11.08 -13.97 11.89
N ARG A 262 -9.92 -13.66 12.46
CA ARG A 262 -9.42 -12.29 12.58
C ARG A 262 -9.20 -11.71 11.17
N SER A 263 -9.36 -10.40 11.04
CA SER A 263 -9.13 -9.65 9.79
C SER A 263 -10.08 -9.97 8.64
N ALA A 264 -11.27 -10.51 8.93
CA ALA A 264 -12.34 -10.64 7.95
C ALA A 264 -13.15 -9.34 7.87
N ALA A 265 -13.27 -8.76 6.67
CA ALA A 265 -14.20 -7.66 6.39
C ALA A 265 -15.64 -8.00 6.83
N PHE A 266 -15.99 -9.29 6.81
CA PHE A 266 -17.26 -9.80 7.32
C PHE A 266 -17.50 -9.50 8.80
N VAL A 267 -16.54 -9.83 9.66
CA VAL A 267 -16.65 -9.55 11.10
C VAL A 267 -16.70 -8.06 11.36
N GLY A 268 -15.89 -7.26 10.66
CA GLY A 268 -15.93 -5.80 10.76
C GLY A 268 -17.29 -5.23 10.39
N GLY A 269 -17.91 -5.73 9.33
CA GLY A 269 -19.24 -5.31 8.90
C GLY A 269 -20.40 -5.79 9.79
N LEU A 270 -20.22 -6.84 10.60
CA LEU A 270 -21.20 -7.27 11.60
C LEU A 270 -21.14 -6.46 12.90
N VAL A 271 -19.99 -5.87 13.19
CA VAL A 271 -19.75 -5.06 14.40
C VAL A 271 -20.18 -3.61 14.21
N LEU A 272 -20.02 -3.08 13.00
CA LEU A 272 -20.45 -1.74 12.59
C LEU A 272 -21.97 -1.65 12.41
#